data_AF-A0A2S9YUG8-F1
#
_entry.id   AF-A0A2S9YUG8-F1
#
_cell.length_a   1.000
_cell.length_b   1.000
_cell.length_c   1.000
_cell.angle_alpha   90.00
_cell.angle_beta   90.00
_cell.angle_gamma   90.00
#
_symmetry.space_group_name_H-M   'P 1'
#
loop_
_entity.id
_entity.type
_entity.pdbx_description
1 polymer ?
#
loop_
_entity_poly.entity_id
_entity_poly.type
_entity_poly.pdbx_seq_one_letter_code
_entity_poly.pdbx_strand_id
1 'polypeptide(L)'
;MSAVRATIVRWGGILIRPRATLAALGPGEGRFDWWLLAALFVLGSQIQHLSETVARYQVFRSFWLLVNGLAIALLTPLLVGLIVESIVGAARSRYRHLPLVALVLVATLANLLRQQGVVIPGPRYLPEILGTVWAAGLGVWIRKRVPPPVDVADDAAELAQTADDARGVTHD
;
A
#
# COMPACT_ATOMS: atom_id res chain seq x y z
N MET A 1 -3.17 16.81 16.20
CA MET A 1 -2.75 15.39 16.29
C MET A 1 -1.77 15.11 15.17
N SER A 2 -0.62 14.50 15.43
CA SER A 2 0.44 14.33 14.42
C SER A 2 0.01 13.43 13.26
N ALA A 3 0.32 13.84 12.02
CA ALA A 3 -0.04 13.10 10.79
C ALA A 3 0.42 11.63 10.81
N VAL A 4 1.56 11.35 11.46
CA VAL A 4 2.11 10.01 11.66
C VAL A 4 1.16 9.11 12.46
N ARG A 5 0.55 9.62 13.53
CA ARG A 5 -0.38 8.84 14.35
C ARG A 5 -1.64 8.47 13.56
N ALA A 6 -2.15 9.37 12.74
CA ALA A 6 -3.29 9.10 11.87
C ALA A 6 -2.96 8.00 10.84
N THR A 7 -1.75 8.04 10.25
CA THR A 7 -1.28 6.99 9.33
C THR A 7 -1.14 5.63 10.00
N ILE A 8 -0.57 5.57 11.21
CA ILE A 8 -0.45 4.32 11.98
C ILE A 8 -1.83 3.74 12.32
N VAL A 9 -2.76 4.59 12.77
CA VAL A 9 -4.14 4.17 13.06
C VAL A 9 -4.83 3.68 11.80
N ARG A 10 -4.58 4.28 10.64
CA ARG A 10 -5.10 3.83 9.34
C ARG A 10 -4.54 2.45 8.94
N TRP A 11 -3.23 2.23 9.11
CA TRP A 11 -2.59 0.95 8.79
C TRP A 11 -2.95 -0.17 9.77
N GLY A 12 -3.12 0.13 11.06
CA GLY A 12 -3.66 -0.83 12.03
C GLY A 12 -5.15 -1.08 11.81
N GLY A 13 -5.89 -0.02 11.48
CA GLY A 13 -7.33 -0.05 11.20
C GLY A 13 -7.69 -0.92 10.01
N ILE A 14 -6.90 -0.93 8.93
CA ILE A 14 -7.19 -1.81 7.78
C ILE A 14 -7.06 -3.30 8.13
N LEU A 15 -6.16 -3.65 9.07
CA LEU A 15 -5.97 -5.02 9.52
C LEU A 15 -7.11 -5.49 10.45
N ILE A 16 -7.63 -4.60 11.30
CA ILE A 16 -8.61 -4.96 12.34
C ILE A 16 -10.06 -4.65 11.90
N ARG A 17 -10.31 -3.47 11.31
CA ARG A 17 -11.64 -2.96 10.90
C ARG A 17 -11.56 -2.23 9.54
N PRO A 18 -11.52 -2.97 8.41
CA PRO A 18 -11.35 -2.37 7.09
C PRO A 18 -12.48 -1.46 6.68
N ARG A 19 -13.74 -1.84 6.96
CA ARG A 19 -14.91 -1.07 6.52
C ARG A 19 -14.93 0.35 7.09
N ALA A 20 -14.76 0.48 8.40
CA ALA A 20 -14.70 1.78 9.06
C ALA A 20 -13.49 2.60 8.58
N THR A 21 -12.34 1.95 8.37
CA THR A 21 -11.11 2.60 7.93
C THR A 21 -11.22 3.10 6.48
N LEU A 22 -11.84 2.32 5.59
CA LEU A 22 -12.06 2.68 4.18
C LEU A 22 -13.13 3.77 4.03
N ALA A 23 -14.15 3.78 4.90
CA ALA A 23 -15.18 4.81 4.93
C ALA A 23 -14.66 6.16 5.46
N ALA A 24 -13.65 6.15 6.33
CA ALA A 24 -13.05 7.35 6.91
C ALA A 24 -12.00 8.03 5.99
N LEU A 25 -11.69 7.47 4.82
CA LEU A 25 -10.64 7.93 3.93
C LEU A 25 -11.14 8.97 2.91
N GLY A 26 -10.65 10.21 3.02
CA GLY A 26 -10.98 11.33 2.12
C GLY A 26 -10.30 11.26 0.74
N PRO A 27 -10.72 12.12 -0.22
CA PRO A 27 -10.07 12.22 -1.54
C PRO A 27 -8.61 12.69 -1.43
N GLY A 28 -7.67 11.88 -1.92
CA GLY A 28 -6.24 12.22 -1.99
C GLY A 28 -5.41 11.83 -0.76
N GLU A 29 -6.03 11.32 0.30
CA GLU A 29 -5.30 10.80 1.46
C GLU A 29 -4.55 9.51 1.11
N GLY A 30 -3.25 9.44 1.43
CA GLY A 30 -2.43 8.24 1.26
C GLY A 30 -1.71 8.10 -0.07
N ARG A 31 -1.66 9.13 -0.93
CA ARG A 31 -0.88 9.08 -2.20
C ARG A 31 0.58 8.68 -2.00
N PHE A 32 1.18 9.14 -0.88
CA PHE A 32 2.56 8.82 -0.52
C PHE A 32 2.72 7.56 0.33
N ASP A 33 1.63 6.98 0.83
CA ASP A 33 1.69 5.76 1.66
C ASP A 33 2.29 4.59 0.88
N TRP A 34 2.11 4.55 -0.45
CA TRP A 34 2.76 3.57 -1.32
C TRP A 34 4.29 3.62 -1.20
N TRP A 35 4.88 4.81 -1.40
CA TRP A 35 6.33 5.00 -1.33
C TRP A 35 6.86 4.78 0.08
N LEU A 36 6.09 5.19 1.09
CA LEU A 36 6.45 4.99 2.48
C LEU A 36 6.48 3.49 2.83
N LEU A 37 5.48 2.71 2.39
CA LEU A 37 5.42 1.26 2.61
C LEU A 37 6.49 0.52 1.82
N ALA A 38 6.81 0.95 0.60
CA ALA A 38 7.93 0.41 -0.16
C ALA A 38 9.27 0.68 0.54
N ALA A 39 9.48 1.90 1.04
CA ALA A 39 10.68 2.25 1.81
C ALA A 39 10.77 1.42 3.10
N LEU A 40 9.66 1.28 3.84
CA LEU A 40 9.57 0.43 5.04
C LEU A 40 9.84 -1.04 4.73
N PHE A 41 9.36 -1.56 3.60
CA PHE A 41 9.68 -2.92 3.16
C PHE A 41 11.19 -3.07 2.94
N VAL A 42 11.80 -2.14 2.19
CA VAL A 42 13.23 -2.19 1.86
C VAL A 42 14.08 -2.09 3.13
N LEU A 43 13.77 -1.15 4.02
CA LEU A 43 14.44 -0.98 5.31
C LEU A 43 14.23 -2.19 6.24
N GLY A 44 13.01 -2.73 6.30
CA GLY A 44 12.65 -3.80 7.22
C GLY A 44 13.13 -5.19 6.77
N SER A 45 13.23 -5.43 5.46
CA SER A 45 13.51 -6.77 4.90
C SER A 45 14.81 -6.87 4.10
N GLN A 46 15.27 -5.80 3.46
CA GLN A 46 16.41 -5.84 2.52
C GLN A 46 17.66 -5.13 3.05
N ILE A 47 17.67 -4.65 4.29
CA ILE A 47 18.79 -3.86 4.83
C ILE A 47 20.13 -4.60 4.82
N GLN A 48 20.12 -5.92 5.07
CA GLN A 48 21.31 -6.75 4.95
C GLN A 48 21.79 -6.83 3.50
N HIS A 49 20.88 -7.07 2.56
CA HIS A 49 21.21 -7.16 1.13
C HIS A 49 21.75 -5.84 0.58
N LEU A 50 21.21 -4.71 1.05
CA LEU A 50 21.70 -3.37 0.72
C LEU A 50 23.09 -3.12 1.33
N SER A 51 23.31 -3.50 2.59
CA SER A 51 24.64 -3.36 3.21
C SER A 51 25.71 -4.17 2.49
N GLU A 52 25.40 -5.40 2.07
CA GLU A 52 26.30 -6.22 1.24
C GLU A 52 26.58 -5.58 -0.12
N THR A 53 25.55 -4.96 -0.73
CA THR A 53 25.70 -4.28 -2.01
C THR A 53 26.58 -3.04 -1.89
N VAL A 54 26.43 -2.27 -0.80
CA VAL A 54 27.29 -1.12 -0.50
C VAL A 54 28.74 -1.56 -0.24
N ALA A 55 28.94 -2.65 0.50
CA ALA A 55 30.28 -3.21 0.70
C ALA A 55 30.92 -3.63 -0.63
N ARG A 56 30.17 -4.30 -1.51
CA ARG A 56 30.64 -4.63 -2.87
C ARG A 56 30.92 -3.39 -3.71
N TYR A 57 30.12 -2.33 -3.58
CA TYR A 57 30.42 -1.06 -4.23
C TYR A 57 31.74 -0.45 -3.75
N GLN A 58 32.04 -0.47 -2.45
CA GLN A 58 33.32 0.06 -1.96
C GLN A 58 34.52 -0.70 -2.52
N VAL A 59 34.39 -2.01 -2.71
CA VAL A 59 35.44 -2.88 -3.26
C VAL A 59 35.59 -2.71 -4.77
N PHE A 60 34.49 -2.72 -5.53
CA PHE A 60 34.52 -2.72 -6.99
C PHE A 60 34.35 -1.33 -7.62
N ARG A 61 34.03 -0.29 -6.82
CA ARG A 61 33.68 1.09 -7.23
C ARG A 61 32.66 1.18 -8.38
N SER A 62 31.85 0.14 -8.56
CA SER A 62 30.93 0.04 -9.68
C SER A 62 29.54 0.52 -9.27
N PHE A 63 29.15 1.69 -9.78
CA PHE A 63 27.82 2.27 -9.55
C PHE A 63 26.68 1.34 -9.98
N TRP A 64 26.89 0.54 -11.02
CA TRP A 64 25.91 -0.42 -11.55
C TRP A 64 25.51 -1.49 -10.52
N LEU A 65 26.41 -1.90 -9.63
CA LEU A 65 26.09 -2.86 -8.57
C LEU A 65 25.11 -2.26 -7.55
N LEU A 66 25.25 -0.97 -7.25
CA LEU A 66 24.38 -0.25 -6.33
C LEU A 66 22.96 -0.13 -6.90
N VAL A 67 22.87 0.28 -8.17
CA VAL A 67 21.58 0.39 -8.89
C VAL A 67 20.89 -0.97 -8.97
N ASN A 68 21.63 -2.04 -9.29
CA ASN A 68 21.06 -3.38 -9.39
C ASN A 68 20.54 -3.87 -8.03
N GLY A 69 21.29 -3.67 -6.95
CA GLY A 69 20.84 -4.06 -5.60
C GLY A 69 19.59 -3.30 -5.17
N LEU A 70 19.49 -2.01 -5.48
CA LEU A 70 18.30 -1.21 -5.21
C LEU A 70 17.11 -1.65 -6.08
N ALA A 71 17.34 -1.93 -7.38
CA ALA A 71 16.31 -2.40 -8.30
C ALA A 71 15.71 -3.74 -7.83
N ILE A 72 16.56 -4.69 -7.42
CA ILE A 72 16.12 -5.98 -6.87
C ILE A 72 15.33 -5.77 -5.57
N ALA A 73 15.80 -4.91 -4.67
CA ALA A 73 15.12 -4.64 -3.39
C ALA A 73 13.73 -4.02 -3.58
N LEU A 74 13.56 -3.18 -4.61
CA LEU A 74 12.27 -2.55 -4.95
C LEU A 74 11.37 -3.44 -5.81
N LEU A 75 11.89 -4.48 -6.43
CA LEU A 75 11.14 -5.32 -7.36
C LEU A 75 9.93 -5.99 -6.67
N THR A 76 10.15 -6.59 -5.51
CA THR A 76 9.09 -7.30 -4.75
C THR A 76 7.90 -6.38 -4.41
N PRO A 77 8.07 -5.24 -3.72
CA PRO A 77 6.93 -4.38 -3.41
C PRO A 77 6.26 -3.83 -4.67
N LEU A 78 7.00 -3.61 -5.76
CA LEU A 78 6.46 -3.11 -7.02
C LEU A 78 5.57 -4.16 -7.72
N LEU A 79 6.03 -5.42 -7.78
CA LEU A 79 5.26 -6.54 -8.32
C LEU A 79 4.00 -6.81 -7.49
N VAL A 80 4.11 -6.84 -6.16
CA VAL A 80 2.95 -7.03 -5.29
C VAL A 80 1.95 -5.87 -5.45
N GLY A 81 2.45 -4.66 -5.67
CA GLY A 81 1.61 -3.51 -6.02
C GLY A 81 0.78 -3.66 -7.26
N LEU A 82 1.37 -4.22 -8.31
CA LEU A 82 0.69 -4.51 -9.57
C LEU A 82 -0.33 -5.64 -9.41
N ILE A 83 -0.02 -6.67 -8.61
CA ILE A 83 -0.96 -7.75 -8.29
C ILE A 83 -2.16 -7.20 -7.49
N VAL A 84 -1.91 -6.39 -6.47
CA VAL A 84 -2.97 -5.78 -5.68
C VAL A 84 -3.81 -4.81 -6.54
N GLU A 85 -3.18 -4.07 -7.44
CA GLU A 85 -3.88 -3.22 -8.41
C GLU A 85 -4.81 -4.01 -9.32
N SER A 86 -4.34 -5.11 -9.90
CA SER A 86 -5.16 -5.93 -10.79
C SER A 86 -6.35 -6.56 -10.07
N ILE A 87 -6.18 -6.90 -8.79
CA ILE A 87 -7.25 -7.45 -7.95
C ILE A 87 -8.28 -6.38 -7.58
N VAL A 88 -7.84 -5.21 -7.09
CA VAL A 88 -8.71 -4.13 -6.59
C VAL A 88 -9.37 -3.35 -7.74
N GLY A 89 -8.72 -3.28 -8.90
CA GLY A 89 -9.19 -2.61 -10.11
C GLY A 89 -8.77 -1.13 -10.20
N ALA A 90 -8.47 -0.68 -11.42
CA ALA A 90 -7.96 0.67 -11.71
C ALA A 90 -8.89 1.81 -11.24
N ALA A 91 -10.21 1.59 -11.27
CA ALA A 91 -11.22 2.56 -10.81
C ALA A 91 -11.18 2.84 -9.30
N ARG A 92 -10.44 2.04 -8.50
CA ARG A 92 -10.41 2.12 -7.03
C ARG A 92 -9.00 2.40 -6.49
N SER A 93 -8.24 3.20 -7.23
CA SER A 93 -6.86 3.65 -6.93
C SER A 93 -6.65 4.12 -5.48
N ARG A 94 -7.67 4.72 -4.84
CA ARG A 94 -7.62 5.24 -3.46
C ARG A 94 -7.19 4.18 -2.42
N TYR A 95 -7.46 2.90 -2.64
CA TYR A 95 -7.26 1.84 -1.63
C TYR A 95 -6.12 0.87 -1.94
N ARG A 96 -5.41 1.07 -3.05
CA ARG A 96 -4.45 0.11 -3.62
C ARG A 96 -3.22 -0.16 -2.75
N HIS A 97 -2.79 0.79 -1.95
CA HIS A 97 -1.54 0.71 -1.19
C HIS A 97 -1.69 0.07 0.20
N LEU A 98 -2.90 0.06 0.76
CA LEU A 98 -3.16 -0.45 2.11
C LEU A 98 -2.90 -1.97 2.28
N PRO A 99 -3.17 -2.84 1.28
CA PRO A 99 -2.87 -4.26 1.40
C PRO A 99 -1.37 -4.58 1.49
N LEU A 100 -0.50 -3.67 1.01
CA LEU A 100 0.94 -3.85 1.16
C LEU A 100 1.39 -3.85 2.61
N VAL A 101 0.64 -3.25 3.53
CA VAL A 101 0.99 -3.23 4.95
C VAL A 101 1.24 -4.66 5.46
N ALA A 102 0.46 -5.64 4.99
CA ALA A 102 0.68 -7.05 5.33
C ALA A 102 1.98 -7.60 4.77
N LEU A 103 2.33 -7.28 3.52
CA LEU A 103 3.63 -7.64 2.95
C LEU A 103 4.78 -7.05 3.78
N VAL A 104 4.71 -5.75 4.09
CA VAL A 104 5.73 -5.06 4.90
C VAL A 104 5.86 -5.73 6.27
N LEU A 105 4.74 -5.99 6.95
CA LEU A 105 4.74 -6.63 8.26
C LEU A 105 5.35 -8.03 8.21
N VAL A 106 4.87 -8.90 7.32
CA VAL A 106 5.33 -10.29 7.24
C VAL A 106 6.82 -10.35 6.88
N ALA A 107 7.26 -9.55 5.91
CA ALA A 107 8.66 -9.53 5.49
C ALA A 107 9.59 -8.97 6.59
N THR A 108 9.18 -7.90 7.28
CA THR A 108 9.95 -7.30 8.38
C THR A 108 10.02 -8.23 9.58
N LEU A 109 8.90 -8.87 9.94
CA LEU A 109 8.82 -9.77 11.09
C LEU A 109 9.65 -11.04 10.85
N ALA A 110 9.62 -11.59 9.63
CA ALA A 110 10.47 -12.71 9.26
C ALA A 110 11.95 -12.35 9.25
N ASN A 111 12.31 -11.13 8.84
CA ASN A 111 13.69 -10.66 8.91
C ASN A 111 14.17 -10.52 10.36
N LEU A 112 13.34 -9.97 11.25
CA LEU A 112 13.60 -9.90 12.69
C LEU A 112 13.78 -11.29 13.31
N LEU A 113 12.91 -12.25 12.98
CA LEU A 113 13.02 -13.63 13.45
C LEU A 113 14.34 -14.27 12.98
N ARG A 114 14.77 -14.04 11.73
CA ARG A 114 16.07 -14.50 11.24
C ARG A 114 17.24 -13.87 11.99
N GLN A 115 17.17 -12.59 12.32
CA GLN A 115 18.21 -11.92 13.13
C GLN A 115 18.30 -12.49 14.55
N GLN A 116 17.21 -13.03 15.09
CA GLN A 116 17.17 -13.71 16.38
C GLN A 116 17.61 -15.19 16.30
N GLY A 117 18.08 -15.65 15.15
CA GLY A 117 18.54 -17.03 14.95
C GLY A 117 17.41 -18.05 14.71
N VAL A 118 16.17 -17.59 14.52
CA VAL A 118 15.06 -18.47 14.17
C VAL A 118 15.20 -18.89 12.71
N VAL A 119 15.59 -20.15 12.50
CA VAL A 119 15.68 -20.75 11.18
C VAL A 119 14.26 -21.05 10.71
N ILE A 120 13.72 -20.20 9.83
CA ILE A 120 12.45 -20.48 9.17
C ILE A 120 12.72 -21.55 8.10
N PRO A 121 12.17 -22.77 8.23
CA PRO A 121 12.39 -23.82 7.24
C PRO A 121 11.73 -23.44 5.91
N GLY A 122 12.49 -23.57 4.81
CA GLY A 122 12.01 -23.34 3.45
C GLY A 122 12.84 -22.33 2.63
N PRO A 123 12.39 -21.98 1.42
CA PRO A 123 13.10 -21.06 0.53
C PRO A 123 13.31 -19.67 1.14
N ARG A 124 14.41 -18.99 0.75
CA ARG A 124 14.77 -17.65 1.23
C ARG A 124 13.64 -16.61 1.05
N TYR A 125 12.84 -16.77 -0.02
CA TYR A 125 11.73 -15.91 -0.40
C TYR A 125 10.38 -16.28 0.24
N LEU A 126 10.32 -17.30 1.11
CA LEU A 126 9.09 -17.75 1.76
C LEU A 126 8.34 -16.61 2.49
N PRO A 127 8.99 -15.69 3.23
CA PRO A 127 8.31 -14.55 3.84
C PRO A 127 7.67 -13.62 2.82
N GLU A 128 8.32 -13.41 1.67
CA GLU A 128 7.80 -12.56 0.59
C GLU A 128 6.60 -13.23 -0.07
N ILE A 129 6.63 -14.55 -0.27
CA ILE A 129 5.50 -15.33 -0.76
C ILE A 129 4.31 -15.23 0.20
N LEU A 130 4.53 -15.46 1.50
CA LEU A 130 3.48 -15.35 2.52
C LEU A 130 2.90 -13.94 2.58
N GLY A 131 3.76 -12.92 2.58
CA GLY A 131 3.34 -11.52 2.57
C GLY A 131 2.57 -11.15 1.30
N THR A 132 2.94 -11.72 0.15
CA THR A 132 2.24 -11.52 -1.13
C THR A 132 0.86 -12.17 -1.10
N VAL A 133 0.77 -13.42 -0.64
CA VAL A 133 -0.51 -14.13 -0.49
C VAL A 133 -1.44 -13.38 0.46
N TRP A 134 -0.89 -12.87 1.57
CA TRP A 134 -1.66 -12.09 2.54
C TRP A 134 -2.13 -10.75 1.94
N ALA A 135 -1.26 -10.03 1.24
CA ALA A 135 -1.60 -8.79 0.57
C ALA A 135 -2.67 -9.00 -0.52
N ALA A 136 -2.55 -10.07 -1.32
CA ALA A 136 -3.56 -10.45 -2.31
C ALA A 136 -4.90 -10.80 -1.65
N GLY A 137 -4.87 -11.58 -0.56
CA GLY A 137 -6.05 -11.92 0.23
C GLY A 137 -6.76 -10.69 0.79
N LEU A 138 -6.00 -9.74 1.36
CA LEU A 138 -6.52 -8.44 1.79
C LEU A 138 -7.09 -7.64 0.62
N GLY A 139 -6.43 -7.64 -0.54
CA GLY A 139 -6.93 -7.00 -1.76
C GLY A 139 -8.29 -7.54 -2.20
N VAL A 140 -8.46 -8.87 -2.24
CA VAL A 140 -9.74 -9.52 -2.54
C VAL A 140 -10.79 -9.17 -1.50
N TRP A 141 -10.40 -9.16 -0.22
CA TRP A 141 -11.32 -8.88 0.88
C TRP A 141 -11.79 -7.42 0.90
N ILE A 142 -10.89 -6.48 0.57
CA ILE A 142 -11.20 -5.06 0.40
C ILE A 142 -12.11 -4.87 -0.81
N ARG A 143 -11.83 -5.51 -1.95
CA ARG A 143 -12.71 -5.46 -3.14
C ARG A 143 -14.16 -5.81 -2.80
N LYS A 144 -14.38 -6.85 -1.98
CA LYS A 144 -15.71 -7.28 -1.53
C LYS A 144 -16.40 -6.33 -0.54
N ARG A 145 -15.64 -5.42 0.11
CA ARG A 145 -16.14 -4.57 1.21
C ARG A 145 -16.11 -3.07 0.93
N VAL A 146 -15.52 -2.64 -0.17
CA VAL A 146 -15.57 -1.24 -0.63
C VAL A 146 -17.01 -0.92 -1.05
N PRO A 147 -17.62 0.15 -0.50
CA PRO A 147 -18.94 0.60 -0.90
C PRO A 147 -19.01 0.78 -2.43
N PRO A 148 -20.17 0.57 -3.08
CA PRO A 148 -20.32 0.99 -4.46
C PRO A 148 -19.94 2.47 -4.59
N PRO A 149 -19.35 2.89 -5.72
CA PRO A 149 -19.12 4.31 -5.95
C PRO A 149 -20.45 5.02 -5.72
N VAL A 150 -20.48 6.01 -4.83
CA VAL A 150 -21.58 6.96 -4.81
C VAL A 150 -21.51 7.61 -6.17
N ASP A 151 -22.51 7.34 -7.00
CA ASP A 151 -22.58 7.90 -8.33
C ASP A 151 -22.55 9.42 -8.17
N VAL A 152 -21.50 10.05 -8.72
CA VAL A 152 -21.42 11.50 -8.90
C VAL A 152 -22.59 12.02 -9.77
N ALA A 153 -23.43 11.11 -10.29
CA ALA A 153 -24.70 11.40 -10.93
C ALA A 153 -25.73 11.99 -9.95
N ASP A 154 -25.73 11.61 -8.66
CA ASP A 154 -26.68 12.18 -7.69
C ASP A 154 -26.30 13.62 -7.31
N ASP A 155 -25.01 13.93 -7.15
CA ASP A 155 -24.55 15.31 -6.91
C ASP A 155 -24.78 16.20 -8.15
N ALA A 156 -24.61 15.66 -9.36
CA ALA A 156 -24.88 16.41 -10.60
C ALA A 156 -26.38 16.61 -10.84
N ALA A 157 -27.23 15.64 -10.46
CA ALA A 157 -28.67 15.76 -10.51
C ALA A 157 -29.19 16.74 -9.46
N GLU A 158 -28.66 16.70 -8.23
CA GLU A 158 -29.03 17.62 -7.14
C GLU A 158 -28.57 19.06 -7.44
N LEU A 159 -27.38 19.26 -8.03
CA LEU A 159 -26.92 20.56 -8.50
C LEU A 159 -27.72 21.07 -9.72
N ALA A 160 -28.13 20.18 -10.63
CA ALA A 160 -29.00 20.55 -11.75
C ALA A 160 -30.40 20.94 -11.29
N GLN A 161 -30.95 20.23 -10.29
CA GLN A 161 -32.26 20.51 -9.70
C GLN A 161 -32.24 21.84 -8.92
N THR A 162 -31.18 22.10 -8.16
CA THR A 162 -30.98 23.39 -7.47
C THR A 162 -30.82 24.56 -8.45
N ALA A 163 -30.17 24.32 -9.61
CA ALA A 163 -30.01 25.33 -10.65
C ALA A 163 -31.30 25.63 -11.43
N ASP A 164 -32.21 24.66 -11.54
CA ASP A 164 -33.52 24.83 -12.19
C ASP A 164 -34.52 25.54 -11.26
N ASP A 165 -34.52 25.19 -9.97
CA ASP A 165 -35.34 25.87 -8.96
C ASP A 165 -34.95 27.36 -8.79
N ALA A 166 -33.67 27.69 -8.93
CA ALA A 166 -33.19 29.08 -8.90
C ALA A 166 -33.62 29.91 -10.13
N ARG A 167 -33.97 29.27 -11.26
CA ARG A 167 -34.47 29.96 -12.47
C ARG A 167 -35.97 30.23 -12.43
N GLY A 168 -36.71 29.57 -11.55
CA GLY A 168 -38.16 29.77 -11.37
C GLY A 168 -38.54 30.95 -10.48
N VAL A 169 -37.58 31.55 -9.76
CA VAL A 169 -37.81 32.72 -8.88
C VAL A 169 -37.44 34.01 -9.61
N THR A 170 -38.15 34.31 -10.70
CA THR A 170 -38.26 35.69 -11.17
C THR A 170 -39.40 36.35 -10.40
N HIS A 171 -39.05 37.22 -9.46
CA HIS A 171 -39.97 38.13 -8.81
C HIS A 171 -40.62 39.04 -9.87
N ASP A 172 -41.90 38.81 -10.15
CA ASP A 172 -42.82 39.87 -10.58
C ASP A 172 -43.03 40.88 -9.44
#